data_AF-A0AAD7B932-F1
#
_entry.id   AF-A0AAD7B932-F1
#
_cell.length_a   1.000
_cell.length_b   1.000
_cell.length_c   1.000
_cell.angle_alpha   90.00
_cell.angle_beta   90.00
_cell.angle_gamma   90.00
#
_symmetry.space_group_name_H-M   'P 1'
#
loop_
_entity.id
_entity.type
_entity.pdbx_description
1 polymer ?
#
loop_
_entity_poly.entity_id
_entity_poly.type
_entity_poly.pdbx_seq_one_letter_code
_entity_poly.pdbx_strand_id
1 'polypeptide(L)'
;MLVRRMIKPSPARWWLNAVLERGLLRALILITLRCNPRGWKLQHQVGYFLRLFLPAGLVYFHAVVAYGKALEDAQALLLGDVLKKNPLYGPCHWEEFFACADERLEVLTEYQSSSLQKACDNTECGLIRDSTSLRRCSGCQVFYYCSVECQRNDWEIGHRNACPNHHSVLLSERAALTFCERSFFRALIHDTYLKERPSICVQQIRVLSEYDSAMHIPLLTLFDYCRPLPTISVEPVDPDDAEAQEQLRELVDTESAEWQYILERARLGEGRYQLHAIRVVHGMQETWLKTRSWVVPLRTDGDAIFAGLRSLAQRMRQGSLVEEDLMGEIDLLLQAEAGIVVIH
;
A
#
# COMPACT_ATOMS: atom_id res chain seq x y z
N MET A 1 -25.37 6.06 18.75
CA MET A 1 -26.21 6.88 17.85
C MET A 1 -25.41 8.04 17.22
N LEU A 2 -24.55 8.75 17.98
CA LEU A 2 -23.66 9.80 17.43
C LEU A 2 -22.69 9.26 16.37
N VAL A 3 -22.00 8.15 16.67
CA VAL A 3 -21.08 7.46 15.75
C VAL A 3 -21.75 7.11 14.41
N ARG A 4 -22.90 6.43 14.43
CA ARG A 4 -23.63 6.05 13.21
C ARG A 4 -24.11 7.26 12.40
N ARG A 5 -24.28 8.43 13.04
CA ARG A 5 -24.66 9.68 12.37
C ARG A 5 -23.46 10.47 11.85
N MET A 6 -22.28 10.28 12.42
CA MET A 6 -21.03 10.88 11.95
C MET A 6 -20.50 10.20 10.70
N ILE A 7 -20.78 8.91 10.54
CA ILE A 7 -20.40 8.13 9.36
C ILE A 7 -21.52 8.25 8.32
N LYS A 8 -21.64 9.45 7.72
CA LYS A 8 -22.35 9.60 6.44
C LYS A 8 -21.53 8.89 5.33
N PRO A 9 -22.08 8.64 4.13
CA PRO A 9 -21.36 8.07 2.98
C PRO A 9 -20.22 8.97 2.43
N SER A 10 -19.64 9.84 3.26
CA SER A 10 -18.41 10.55 2.96
C SER A 10 -17.21 9.61 3.05
N PRO A 11 -16.21 9.76 2.17
CA PRO A 11 -14.98 8.98 2.24
C PRO A 11 -14.34 9.03 3.64
N ALA A 12 -13.87 7.87 4.12
CA ALA A 12 -13.33 7.65 5.47
C ALA A 12 -12.33 8.72 5.89
N ARG A 13 -11.45 9.10 4.96
CA ARG A 13 -10.41 10.12 5.12
C ARG A 13 -10.91 11.48 5.63
N TRP A 14 -12.07 11.96 5.18
CA TRP A 14 -12.46 13.36 5.38
C TRP A 14 -12.96 13.61 6.80
N TRP A 15 -13.85 12.74 7.26
CA TRP A 15 -14.42 12.90 8.57
C TRP A 15 -13.44 12.40 9.64
N LEU A 16 -12.60 11.38 9.37
CA LEU A 16 -11.62 10.90 10.35
C LEU A 16 -10.62 12.01 10.74
N ASN A 17 -10.07 12.70 9.74
CA ASN A 17 -9.23 13.89 9.97
C ASN A 17 -9.96 14.91 10.88
N ALA A 18 -11.16 15.33 10.47
CA ALA A 18 -11.93 16.35 11.18
C ALA A 18 -12.32 15.96 12.61
N VAL A 19 -12.53 14.67 12.91
CA VAL A 19 -12.89 14.23 14.27
C VAL A 19 -11.66 14.04 15.15
N LEU A 20 -10.52 13.63 14.59
CA LEU A 20 -9.25 13.58 15.32
C LEU A 20 -8.86 14.99 15.78
N GLU A 21 -8.92 15.97 14.87
CA GLU A 21 -8.68 17.40 15.18
C GLU A 21 -9.66 17.96 16.21
N ARG A 22 -10.84 17.36 16.37
CA ARG A 22 -11.85 17.74 17.38
C ARG A 22 -11.75 16.93 18.67
N GLY A 23 -10.65 16.20 18.87
CA GLY A 23 -10.37 15.49 20.12
C GLY A 23 -11.06 14.13 20.24
N LEU A 24 -11.35 13.44 19.12
CA LEU A 24 -11.87 12.06 19.17
C LEU A 24 -10.98 11.14 20.03
N LEU A 25 -9.66 11.19 19.85
CA LEU A 25 -8.73 10.36 20.61
C LEU A 25 -8.85 10.62 22.12
N ARG A 26 -8.78 11.90 22.52
CA ARG A 26 -9.00 12.34 23.89
C ARG A 26 -10.34 11.87 24.45
N ALA A 27 -11.42 11.98 23.66
CA ALA A 27 -12.74 11.52 24.07
C ALA A 27 -12.78 10.01 24.29
N LEU A 28 -12.19 9.21 23.40
CA LEU A 28 -12.12 7.75 23.54
C LEU A 28 -11.34 7.35 24.80
N ILE A 29 -10.21 7.99 25.07
CA ILE A 29 -9.41 7.77 26.29
C ILE A 29 -10.25 8.08 27.54
N LEU A 30 -10.91 9.25 27.58
CA LEU A 30 -11.76 9.63 28.71
C LEU A 30 -12.96 8.69 28.91
N ILE A 31 -13.54 8.19 27.81
CA ILE A 31 -14.58 7.16 27.86
C ILE A 31 -14.02 5.89 28.49
N THR A 32 -12.87 5.38 28.02
CA THR A 32 -12.22 4.20 28.61
C THR A 32 -11.95 4.39 30.10
N LEU A 33 -11.39 5.53 30.51
CA LEU A 33 -11.09 5.84 31.91
C LEU A 33 -12.33 5.90 32.81
N ARG A 34 -13.48 6.33 32.27
CA ARG A 34 -14.73 6.50 33.04
C ARG A 34 -15.71 5.33 32.93
N CYS A 35 -15.50 4.42 31.99
CA CYS A 35 -16.41 3.30 31.79
C CYS A 35 -16.34 2.34 32.98
N ASN A 36 -17.52 2.05 33.57
CA ASN A 36 -17.66 0.99 34.56
C ASN A 36 -17.45 -0.37 33.86
N PRO A 37 -16.77 -1.34 34.50
CA PRO A 37 -16.62 -2.71 33.98
C PRO A 37 -17.93 -3.38 33.51
N ARG A 38 -19.09 -2.99 34.07
CA ARG A 38 -20.42 -3.51 33.67
C ARG A 38 -20.94 -2.96 32.33
N GLY A 39 -20.28 -1.96 31.75
CA GLY A 39 -20.66 -1.28 30.50
C GLY A 39 -20.23 -1.99 29.20
N TRP A 40 -20.46 -3.29 29.09
CA TRP A 40 -19.93 -4.12 27.98
C TRP A 40 -20.25 -3.61 26.56
N LYS A 41 -21.42 -2.98 26.35
CA LYS A 41 -21.79 -2.43 25.05
C LYS A 41 -20.87 -1.29 24.59
N LEU A 42 -20.51 -0.39 25.51
CA LEU A 42 -19.65 0.75 25.21
C LEU A 42 -18.20 0.28 25.01
N GLN A 43 -17.76 -0.69 25.80
CA GLN A 43 -16.46 -1.34 25.65
C GLN A 43 -16.31 -1.99 24.28
N HIS A 44 -17.31 -2.77 23.86
CA HIS A 44 -17.31 -3.41 22.55
C HIS A 44 -17.27 -2.37 21.42
N GLN A 45 -17.98 -1.25 21.56
CA GLN A 45 -17.94 -0.15 20.59
C GLN A 45 -16.56 0.49 20.53
N VAL A 46 -15.95 0.84 21.68
CA VAL A 46 -14.60 1.42 21.71
C VAL A 46 -13.57 0.43 21.15
N GLY A 47 -13.61 -0.84 21.56
CA GLY A 47 -12.71 -1.87 21.03
C GLY A 47 -12.90 -2.15 19.53
N TYR A 48 -14.11 -2.01 19.00
CA TYR A 48 -14.35 -2.06 17.54
C TYR A 48 -13.67 -0.87 16.83
N PHE A 49 -13.78 0.33 17.41
CA PHE A 49 -13.11 1.51 16.86
C PHE A 49 -11.59 1.38 16.84
N LEU A 50 -11.01 0.95 17.97
CA LEU A 50 -9.56 0.84 18.12
C LEU A 50 -8.95 -0.26 17.24
N ARG A 51 -9.65 -1.37 17.04
CA ARG A 51 -9.12 -2.50 16.26
C ARG A 51 -9.40 -2.45 14.78
N LEU A 52 -10.53 -1.88 14.36
CA LEU A 52 -10.94 -1.97 12.96
C LEU A 52 -10.98 -0.60 12.32
N PHE A 53 -11.55 0.37 13.03
CA PHE A 53 -11.90 1.64 12.42
C PHE A 53 -10.70 2.58 12.30
N LEU A 54 -10.04 2.89 13.42
CA LEU A 54 -8.94 3.85 13.44
C LEU A 54 -7.72 3.32 12.67
N PRO A 55 -7.24 2.08 12.86
CA PRO A 55 -6.10 1.56 12.12
C PRO A 55 -6.29 1.61 10.60
N ALA A 56 -7.45 1.16 10.12
CA ALA A 56 -7.76 1.19 8.68
C ALA A 56 -7.90 2.62 8.12
N GLY A 57 -8.12 3.62 8.99
CA GLY A 57 -8.13 5.03 8.63
C GLY A 57 -6.75 5.70 8.70
N LEU A 58 -5.81 5.16 9.47
CA LEU A 58 -4.43 5.64 9.59
C LEU A 58 -3.53 5.22 8.40
N VAL A 59 -4.13 4.83 7.29
CA VAL A 59 -3.43 4.74 6.00
C VAL A 59 -3.48 6.04 5.22
N TYR A 60 -4.42 6.94 5.53
CA TYR A 60 -4.56 8.20 4.82
C TYR A 60 -3.63 9.25 5.41
N PHE A 61 -2.82 9.90 4.56
CA PHE A 61 -1.83 10.90 4.93
C PHE A 61 -2.34 11.92 5.95
N HIS A 62 -3.47 12.59 5.65
CA HIS A 62 -4.02 13.62 6.52
C HIS A 62 -4.54 13.07 7.85
N ALA A 63 -5.05 11.82 7.86
CA ALA A 63 -5.50 11.19 9.10
C ALA A 63 -4.32 10.88 10.03
N VAL A 64 -3.18 10.43 9.50
CA VAL A 64 -1.95 10.20 10.29
C VAL A 64 -1.40 11.51 10.84
N VAL A 65 -1.37 12.57 10.01
CA VAL A 65 -0.95 13.92 10.46
C VAL A 65 -1.84 14.43 11.60
N ALA A 66 -3.17 14.33 11.47
CA ALA A 66 -4.08 14.76 12.53
C ALA A 66 -4.02 13.87 13.76
N TYR A 67 -3.75 12.57 13.59
CA TYR A 67 -3.53 11.66 14.70
C TYR A 67 -2.30 12.07 15.52
N GLY A 68 -1.17 12.38 14.88
CA GLY A 68 0.04 12.84 15.58
C GLY A 68 -0.24 14.04 16.49
N LYS A 69 -0.95 15.05 15.98
CA LYS A 69 -1.38 16.22 16.78
C LYS A 69 -2.33 15.83 17.91
N ALA A 70 -3.32 14.98 17.62
CA ALA A 70 -4.28 14.53 18.62
C ALA A 70 -3.61 13.70 19.74
N LEU A 71 -2.52 12.99 19.42
CA LEU A 71 -1.72 12.21 20.35
C LEU A 71 -0.95 13.13 21.30
N GLU A 72 -0.31 14.19 20.79
CA GLU A 72 0.34 15.23 21.59
C GLU A 72 -0.64 15.86 22.58
N ASP A 73 -1.84 16.26 22.11
CA ASP A 73 -2.89 16.84 22.94
C ASP A 73 -3.43 15.88 24.03
N ALA A 74 -3.36 14.58 23.77
CA ALA A 74 -3.84 13.53 24.67
C ALA A 74 -2.75 12.95 25.57
N GLN A 75 -1.48 13.30 25.37
CA GLN A 75 -0.33 12.66 26.01
C GLN A 75 -0.41 12.69 27.54
N ALA A 76 -0.86 13.80 28.12
CA ALA A 76 -1.05 13.94 29.57
C ALA A 76 -2.05 12.93 30.16
N LEU A 77 -3.01 12.44 29.37
CA LEU A 77 -3.98 11.43 29.79
C LEU A 77 -3.43 10.00 29.65
N LEU A 78 -2.47 9.79 28.74
CA LEU A 78 -1.84 8.49 28.48
C LEU A 78 -0.76 8.15 29.49
N LEU A 79 -0.07 9.15 30.04
CA LEU A 79 0.99 8.99 31.05
C LEU A 79 0.47 8.52 32.43
N GLY A 80 -0.85 8.43 32.61
CA GLY A 80 -1.45 7.92 33.84
C GLY A 80 -1.44 6.39 33.92
N ASP A 81 -0.87 5.84 34.98
CA ASP A 81 -1.01 4.44 35.42
C ASP A 81 -2.46 3.92 35.40
N VAL A 82 -3.42 4.83 35.53
CA VAL A 82 -4.86 4.56 35.55
C VAL A 82 -5.33 3.89 34.27
N LEU A 83 -4.77 4.27 33.12
CA LEU A 83 -5.17 3.70 31.84
C LEU A 83 -4.76 2.22 31.79
N LYS A 84 -3.48 1.91 32.06
CA LYS A 84 -2.94 0.53 32.10
C LYS A 84 -3.63 -0.37 33.13
N LYS A 85 -4.12 0.19 34.24
CA LYS A 85 -4.81 -0.55 35.32
C LYS A 85 -6.31 -0.74 35.06
N ASN A 86 -6.87 -0.11 34.04
CA ASN A 86 -8.30 -0.20 33.75
C ASN A 86 -8.60 -1.55 33.06
N PRO A 87 -9.53 -2.39 33.57
CA PRO A 87 -9.90 -3.65 32.92
C PRO A 87 -10.42 -3.50 31.48
N LEU A 88 -10.82 -2.28 31.10
CA LEU A 88 -11.33 -1.91 29.78
C LEU A 88 -10.25 -1.37 28.85
N TYR A 89 -9.12 -0.99 29.44
CA TYR A 89 -7.82 -1.09 28.80
C TYR A 89 -7.39 -2.56 28.88
N GLY A 90 -8.23 -3.46 28.35
CA GLY A 90 -7.79 -4.83 28.13
C GLY A 90 -6.52 -4.72 27.28
N PRO A 91 -5.38 -5.32 27.70
CA PRO A 91 -4.06 -4.99 27.17
C PRO A 91 -4.01 -4.96 25.63
N CYS A 92 -4.76 -5.81 24.94
CA CYS A 92 -4.68 -5.94 23.49
C CYS A 92 -5.13 -4.71 22.66
N HIS A 93 -6.32 -4.10 22.87
CA HIS A 93 -6.87 -3.21 21.82
C HIS A 93 -6.17 -1.85 21.71
N TRP A 94 -5.82 -1.24 22.84
CA TRP A 94 -5.10 0.04 22.83
C TRP A 94 -3.63 -0.16 22.47
N GLU A 95 -2.98 -1.23 22.95
CA GLU A 95 -1.59 -1.53 22.61
C GLU A 95 -1.45 -1.85 21.11
N GLU A 96 -2.34 -2.69 20.55
CA GLU A 96 -2.40 -2.95 19.10
C GLU A 96 -2.64 -1.66 18.31
N PHE A 97 -3.55 -0.80 18.77
CA PHE A 97 -3.83 0.47 18.11
C PHE A 97 -2.63 1.41 18.13
N PHE A 98 -2.00 1.62 19.29
CA PHE A 98 -0.84 2.49 19.40
C PHE A 98 0.35 1.95 18.62
N ALA A 99 0.64 0.65 18.69
CA ALA A 99 1.69 0.04 17.88
C ALA A 99 1.47 0.28 16.38
N CYS A 100 0.24 0.05 15.89
CA CYS A 100 -0.11 0.36 14.50
C CYS A 100 0.06 1.86 14.20
N ALA A 101 -0.40 2.75 15.07
CA ALA A 101 -0.36 4.18 14.84
C ALA A 101 1.06 4.76 14.87
N ASP A 102 1.91 4.25 15.76
CA ASP A 102 3.32 4.61 15.89
C ASP A 102 4.08 4.20 14.61
N GLU A 103 3.88 2.97 14.11
CA GLU A 103 4.42 2.53 12.82
C GLU A 103 4.03 3.49 11.68
N ARG A 104 2.76 3.92 11.62
CA ARG A 104 2.31 4.86 10.58
C ARG A 104 2.92 6.25 10.73
N LEU A 105 3.16 6.71 11.96
CA LEU A 105 3.83 7.99 12.24
C LEU A 105 5.33 7.93 11.88
N GLU A 106 5.98 6.79 12.11
CA GLU A 106 7.37 6.55 11.68
C GLU A 106 7.48 6.64 10.15
N VAL A 107 6.61 5.93 9.41
CA VAL A 107 6.59 6.01 7.94
C VAL A 107 6.29 7.44 7.46
N LEU A 108 5.39 8.17 8.13
CA LEU A 108 5.12 9.57 7.81
C LEU A 108 6.35 10.46 8.01
N THR A 109 7.08 10.26 9.11
CA THR A 109 8.29 11.02 9.45
C THR A 109 9.38 10.77 8.42
N GLU A 110 9.62 9.49 8.07
CA GLU A 110 10.57 9.12 7.03
C GLU A 110 10.18 9.74 5.69
N TYR A 111 8.93 9.57 5.26
CA TYR A 111 8.38 10.16 4.03
C TYR A 111 8.56 11.69 3.95
N GLN A 112 8.42 12.41 5.06
CA GLN A 112 8.58 13.86 5.10
C GLN A 112 10.05 14.29 5.08
N SER A 113 10.95 13.43 5.56
CA SER A 113 12.40 13.71 5.65
C SER A 113 13.18 13.25 4.42
N SER A 114 12.66 12.30 3.64
CA SER A 114 13.35 11.71 2.51
C SER A 114 13.20 12.55 1.24
N SER A 115 14.25 12.57 0.41
CA SER A 115 14.13 13.06 -0.95
C SER A 115 13.26 12.09 -1.76
N LEU A 116 12.23 12.60 -2.43
CA LEU A 116 11.36 11.77 -3.28
C LEU A 116 12.19 11.24 -4.46
N GLN A 117 12.62 9.99 -4.40
CA GLN A 117 13.25 9.32 -5.52
C GLN A 117 12.18 8.84 -6.50
N LYS A 118 12.51 8.76 -7.79
CA LYS A 118 11.65 8.27 -8.86
C LYS A 118 12.46 7.51 -9.89
N ALA A 119 11.87 6.51 -10.55
CA ALA A 119 12.48 5.90 -11.72
C ALA A 119 12.07 6.64 -12.98
N CYS A 120 12.93 6.50 -13.98
CA CYS A 120 12.54 6.67 -15.37
C CYS A 120 11.42 5.69 -15.72
N ASP A 121 10.30 6.21 -16.19
CA ASP A 121 9.19 5.46 -16.75
C ASP A 121 9.46 5.00 -18.20
N ASN A 122 10.71 4.88 -18.63
CA ASN A 122 11.00 4.01 -19.77
C ASN A 122 11.24 2.60 -19.21
N THR A 123 10.42 1.61 -19.60
CA THR A 123 10.51 0.22 -19.12
C THR A 123 11.88 -0.41 -19.33
N GLU A 124 12.62 0.05 -20.35
CA GLU A 124 13.94 -0.46 -20.67
C GLU A 124 15.06 0.19 -19.86
N CYS A 125 14.81 1.34 -19.20
CA CYS A 125 15.84 2.13 -18.53
C CYS A 125 16.03 1.74 -17.06
N GLY A 126 14.97 1.83 -16.25
CA GLY A 126 15.04 1.54 -14.80
C GLY A 126 15.83 2.53 -13.94
N LEU A 127 16.41 3.59 -14.52
CA LEU A 127 17.24 4.55 -13.76
C LEU A 127 16.44 5.25 -12.66
N ILE A 128 16.89 5.14 -11.41
CA ILE A 128 16.31 5.81 -10.24
C ILE A 128 17.15 7.03 -9.84
N ARG A 129 16.49 8.18 -9.67
CA ARG A 129 17.12 9.42 -9.20
C ARG A 129 16.16 10.26 -8.37
N ASP A 130 16.67 11.33 -7.78
CA ASP A 130 15.85 12.36 -7.16
C ASP A 130 14.81 12.89 -8.17
N SER A 131 13.55 12.99 -7.75
CA SER A 131 12.43 13.43 -8.59
C SER A 131 12.66 14.78 -9.25
N THR A 132 13.43 15.65 -8.59
CA THR A 132 13.80 16.99 -9.10
C THR A 132 14.76 16.92 -10.29
N SER A 133 15.49 15.80 -10.43
CA SER A 133 16.44 15.56 -11.53
C SER A 133 15.81 14.90 -12.76
N LEU A 134 14.54 14.45 -12.66
CA LEU A 134 13.81 13.84 -13.76
C LEU A 134 12.89 14.85 -14.44
N ARG A 135 12.64 14.62 -15.73
CA ARG A 135 11.72 15.41 -16.54
C ARG A 135 10.34 14.79 -16.49
N ARG A 136 9.30 15.59 -16.29
CA ARG A 136 7.91 15.12 -16.37
C ARG A 136 7.39 15.19 -17.80
N CYS A 137 6.52 14.25 -18.17
CA CYS A 137 5.72 14.38 -19.38
C CYS A 137 4.91 15.68 -19.35
N SER A 138 5.06 16.54 -20.36
CA SER A 138 4.34 17.81 -20.42
C SER A 138 2.84 17.65 -20.68
N GLY A 139 2.41 16.51 -21.26
CA GLY A 139 1.01 16.20 -21.52
C GLY A 139 0.28 15.78 -20.25
N CYS A 140 0.63 14.62 -19.68
CA CYS A 140 -0.08 14.06 -18.53
C CYS A 140 0.49 14.47 -17.17
N GLN A 141 1.76 14.92 -17.08
CA GLN A 141 2.45 15.23 -15.82
C GLN A 141 2.56 14.07 -14.81
N VAL A 142 2.19 12.84 -15.21
CA VAL A 142 2.24 11.64 -14.36
C VAL A 142 3.57 10.91 -14.50
N PHE A 143 4.10 10.80 -15.72
CA PHE A 143 5.31 10.01 -16.03
C PHE A 143 6.58 10.85 -15.97
N TYR A 144 7.67 10.24 -15.53
CA TYR A 144 8.98 10.84 -15.30
C TYR A 144 10.04 10.16 -16.16
N TYR A 145 10.96 10.94 -16.74
CA TYR A 145 12.00 10.44 -17.63
C TYR A 145 13.35 11.07 -17.31
N CYS A 146 14.41 10.28 -17.37
CA CYS A 146 15.77 10.80 -17.16
C CYS A 146 16.31 11.58 -18.36
N SER A 147 15.75 11.37 -19.56
CA SER A 147 16.15 12.04 -20.79
C SER A 147 15.00 12.14 -21.80
N VAL A 148 15.18 12.96 -22.84
CA VAL A 148 14.19 13.12 -23.92
C VAL A 148 14.12 11.84 -24.77
N GLU A 149 15.24 11.13 -24.91
CA GLU A 149 15.33 9.85 -25.62
C GLU A 149 14.50 8.78 -24.91
N CYS A 150 14.59 8.68 -23.58
CA CYS A 150 13.74 7.77 -22.81
C CYS A 150 12.25 8.10 -22.95
N GLN A 151 11.89 9.39 -22.94
CA GLN A 151 10.51 9.80 -23.19
C GLN A 151 10.02 9.43 -24.59
N ARG A 152 10.85 9.63 -25.63
CA ARG A 152 10.51 9.28 -27.02
C ARG A 152 10.32 7.78 -27.20
N ASN A 153 11.20 6.97 -26.61
CA ASN A 153 11.08 5.52 -26.65
C ASN A 153 9.77 5.05 -25.97
N ASP A 154 9.52 5.49 -24.75
CA ASP A 154 8.28 5.16 -24.03
C ASP A 154 7.00 5.66 -24.75
N TRP A 155 7.11 6.80 -25.44
CA TRP A 155 6.04 7.34 -26.28
C TRP A 155 5.66 6.40 -27.43
N GLU A 156 6.64 5.79 -28.09
CA GLU A 156 6.45 4.85 -29.18
C GLU A 156 5.96 3.48 -28.71
N ILE A 157 6.45 3.00 -27.56
CA ILE A 157 6.05 1.72 -26.95
C ILE A 157 4.57 1.70 -26.55
N GLY A 158 4.02 2.84 -26.09
CA GLY A 158 2.59 2.91 -25.80
C GLY A 158 2.11 4.14 -25.04
N HIS A 159 3.01 4.96 -24.47
CA HIS A 159 2.60 6.13 -23.69
C HIS A 159 1.77 7.12 -24.52
N ARG A 160 1.97 7.20 -25.84
CA ARG A 160 1.14 8.03 -26.74
C ARG A 160 -0.36 7.80 -26.54
N ASN A 161 -0.78 6.54 -26.41
CA ASN A 161 -2.18 6.16 -26.32
C ASN A 161 -2.74 6.32 -24.90
N ALA A 162 -1.90 6.11 -23.89
CA ALA A 162 -2.28 6.20 -22.48
C ALA A 162 -2.23 7.64 -21.92
N CYS A 163 -1.41 8.52 -22.49
CA CYS A 163 -1.18 9.88 -21.98
C CYS A 163 -2.46 10.71 -21.78
N PRO A 164 -3.43 10.74 -22.71
CA PRO A 164 -4.69 11.48 -22.50
C PRO A 164 -5.51 10.96 -21.32
N ASN A 165 -5.52 9.65 -21.08
CA ASN A 165 -6.25 9.03 -19.97
C ASN A 165 -5.63 9.39 -18.62
N HIS A 166 -4.30 9.40 -18.54
CA HIS A 166 -3.63 9.83 -17.31
C HIS A 166 -3.82 11.32 -17.00
N HIS A 167 -3.93 12.15 -18.04
CA HIS A 167 -4.29 13.56 -17.86
C HIS A 167 -5.74 13.72 -17.36
N SER A 168 -6.69 12.95 -17.91
CA SER A 168 -8.10 13.03 -17.48
C SER A 168 -8.30 12.51 -16.06
N VAL A 169 -7.60 11.46 -15.65
CA VAL A 169 -7.64 10.93 -14.28
C VAL A 169 -7.25 12.02 -13.29
N LEU A 170 -6.16 12.77 -13.53
CA LEU A 170 -5.74 13.88 -12.66
C LEU A 170 -6.80 14.99 -12.51
N LEU A 171 -7.60 15.24 -13.55
CA LEU A 171 -8.62 16.28 -13.57
C LEU A 171 -10.00 15.80 -13.09
N SER A 172 -10.21 14.49 -13.05
CA SER A 172 -11.50 13.90 -12.68
C SER A 172 -11.74 13.94 -11.17
N GLU A 173 -13.01 14.10 -10.75
CA GLU A 173 -13.41 13.87 -9.35
C GLU A 173 -13.17 12.41 -8.90
N ARG A 174 -12.94 11.49 -9.86
CA ARG A 174 -12.50 10.11 -9.60
C ARG A 174 -11.07 10.01 -9.10
N ALA A 175 -10.24 11.07 -9.23
CA ALA A 175 -9.04 11.24 -8.43
C ALA A 175 -9.43 11.46 -6.97
N ALA A 176 -10.03 10.44 -6.37
CA ALA A 176 -10.38 10.45 -4.98
C ALA A 176 -9.12 10.82 -4.22
N LEU A 177 -7.97 10.20 -4.49
CA LEU A 177 -6.75 10.48 -3.75
C LEU A 177 -6.08 11.82 -4.13
N THR A 178 -5.60 12.55 -3.13
CA THR A 178 -4.68 13.69 -3.33
C THR A 178 -3.30 13.19 -3.77
N PHE A 179 -2.43 14.11 -4.22
CA PHE A 179 -1.04 13.76 -4.50
C PHE A 179 -0.33 13.20 -3.25
N CYS A 180 -0.48 13.86 -2.09
CA CYS A 180 0.11 13.42 -0.84
C CYS A 180 -0.39 12.03 -0.41
N GLU A 181 -1.66 11.70 -0.64
CA GLU A 181 -2.19 10.37 -0.33
C GLU A 181 -1.58 9.30 -1.22
N ARG A 182 -1.45 9.53 -2.52
CA ARG A 182 -0.80 8.57 -3.43
C ARG A 182 0.65 8.32 -3.07
N SER A 183 1.41 9.39 -2.80
CA SER A 183 2.82 9.26 -2.42
C SER A 183 2.99 8.64 -1.04
N PHE A 184 2.08 8.90 -0.09
CA PHE A 184 2.09 8.24 1.21
C PHE A 184 1.69 6.76 1.13
N PHE A 185 0.73 6.37 0.28
CA PHE A 185 0.43 4.96 0.02
C PHE A 185 1.65 4.21 -0.53
N ARG A 186 2.42 4.83 -1.44
CA ARG A 186 3.71 4.26 -1.89
C ARG A 186 4.68 4.06 -0.73
N ALA A 187 4.81 5.06 0.14
CA ALA A 187 5.68 4.97 1.32
C ALA A 187 5.26 3.82 2.25
N LEU A 188 3.96 3.69 2.55
CA LEU A 188 3.43 2.60 3.37
C LEU A 188 3.70 1.22 2.77
N ILE A 189 3.34 1.04 1.49
CA ILE A 189 3.56 -0.22 0.79
C ILE A 189 5.05 -0.56 0.76
N HIS A 190 5.91 0.42 0.54
CA HIS A 190 7.36 0.20 0.52
C HIS A 190 7.89 -0.26 1.86
N ASP A 191 7.58 0.46 2.94
CA ASP A 191 8.00 0.08 4.28
C ASP A 191 7.53 -1.34 4.62
N THR A 192 6.27 -1.66 4.33
CA THR A 192 5.73 -3.01 4.53
C THR A 192 6.39 -4.04 3.61
N TYR A 193 6.64 -3.71 2.35
CA TYR A 193 7.35 -4.57 1.40
C TYR A 193 8.75 -4.90 1.90
N LEU A 194 9.51 -3.93 2.40
CA LEU A 194 10.86 -4.16 2.91
C LEU A 194 10.86 -5.09 4.14
N LYS A 195 9.90 -4.88 5.06
CA LYS A 195 9.74 -5.71 6.27
C LYS A 195 9.34 -7.16 5.92
N GLU A 196 8.47 -7.33 4.93
CA GLU A 196 7.88 -8.62 4.56
C GLU A 196 8.53 -9.25 3.31
N ARG A 197 9.62 -8.66 2.82
CA ARG A 197 10.25 -9.01 1.53
C ARG A 197 10.53 -10.50 1.38
N PRO A 198 11.13 -11.20 2.37
CA PRO A 198 11.37 -12.63 2.25
C PRO A 198 10.08 -13.45 2.08
N SER A 199 9.04 -13.12 2.85
CA SER A 199 7.72 -13.77 2.78
C SER A 199 7.06 -13.55 1.42
N ILE A 200 7.15 -12.33 0.89
CA ILE A 200 6.66 -11.99 -0.46
C ILE A 200 7.40 -12.80 -1.52
N CYS A 201 8.73 -12.91 -1.44
CA CYS A 201 9.52 -13.71 -2.37
C CYS A 201 9.15 -15.20 -2.33
N VAL A 202 8.89 -15.77 -1.15
CA VAL A 202 8.38 -17.15 -1.04
C VAL A 202 7.05 -17.30 -1.77
N GLN A 203 6.09 -16.40 -1.55
CA GLN A 203 4.80 -16.45 -2.22
C GLN A 203 4.95 -16.30 -3.74
N GLN A 204 5.80 -15.37 -4.21
CA GLN A 204 6.10 -15.19 -5.63
C GLN A 204 6.70 -16.47 -6.25
N ILE A 205 7.64 -17.12 -5.57
CA ILE A 205 8.27 -18.37 -6.06
C ILE A 205 7.24 -19.50 -6.13
N ARG A 206 6.38 -19.64 -5.11
CA ARG A 206 5.31 -20.65 -5.12
C ARG A 206 4.39 -20.45 -6.31
N VAL A 207 3.87 -19.23 -6.51
CA VAL A 207 3.02 -18.90 -7.66
C VAL A 207 3.77 -19.19 -8.97
N LEU A 208 4.99 -18.67 -9.15
CA LEU A 208 5.77 -18.88 -10.37
C LEU A 208 6.10 -20.36 -10.63
N SER A 209 6.22 -21.20 -9.58
CA SER A 209 6.52 -22.62 -9.72
C SER A 209 5.39 -23.40 -10.39
N GLU A 210 4.16 -22.87 -10.40
CA GLU A 210 2.99 -23.46 -11.03
C GLU A 210 2.89 -23.19 -12.54
N TYR A 211 3.62 -22.19 -13.07
CA TYR A 211 3.49 -21.73 -14.47
C TYR A 211 4.74 -21.93 -15.31
N ASP A 212 4.63 -22.35 -16.58
CA ASP A 212 5.78 -22.53 -17.46
C ASP A 212 6.71 -21.29 -17.45
N SER A 213 8.02 -21.52 -17.28
CA SER A 213 9.04 -20.48 -17.27
C SER A 213 9.08 -19.65 -18.55
N ALA A 214 8.58 -20.19 -19.66
CA ALA A 214 8.42 -19.46 -20.91
C ALA A 214 7.30 -18.39 -20.86
N MET A 215 6.36 -18.52 -19.92
CA MET A 215 5.24 -17.60 -19.74
C MET A 215 5.69 -16.48 -18.80
N HIS A 216 5.99 -15.30 -19.35
CA HIS A 216 6.32 -14.11 -18.55
C HIS A 216 5.05 -13.54 -17.90
N ILE A 217 4.59 -14.19 -16.83
CA ILE A 217 3.36 -13.82 -16.12
C ILE A 217 3.67 -12.70 -15.12
N PRO A 218 3.00 -11.54 -15.22
CA PRO A 218 3.06 -10.51 -14.20
C PRO A 218 2.47 -11.03 -12.87
N LEU A 219 3.07 -10.63 -11.76
CA LEU A 219 2.55 -10.94 -10.42
C LEU A 219 1.99 -9.66 -9.80
N LEU A 220 0.81 -9.75 -9.20
CA LEU A 220 0.21 -8.70 -8.39
C LEU A 220 0.41 -8.99 -6.91
N THR A 221 1.14 -8.13 -6.21
CA THR A 221 1.23 -8.17 -4.75
C THR A 221 0.20 -7.21 -4.14
N LEU A 222 -0.79 -7.75 -3.43
CA LEU A 222 -1.85 -6.99 -2.78
C LEU A 222 -1.54 -6.76 -1.30
N PHE A 223 -1.49 -5.49 -0.89
CA PHE A 223 -1.38 -5.08 0.51
C PHE A 223 -2.76 -4.65 1.02
N ASP A 224 -3.38 -5.47 1.85
CA ASP A 224 -4.69 -5.18 2.42
C ASP A 224 -4.55 -4.55 3.81
N TYR A 225 -4.73 -3.22 3.86
CA TYR A 225 -4.72 -2.42 5.10
C TYR A 225 -6.12 -2.19 5.66
N CYS A 226 -7.10 -3.05 5.35
CA CYS A 226 -8.40 -3.01 6.04
C CYS A 226 -8.34 -3.52 7.49
N ARG A 227 -7.15 -3.90 7.97
CA ARG A 227 -6.85 -4.41 9.32
C ARG A 227 -5.62 -3.68 9.90
N PRO A 228 -5.39 -3.73 11.23
CA PRO A 228 -4.24 -3.07 11.85
C PRO A 228 -2.90 -3.53 11.30
N LEU A 229 -2.75 -4.86 11.20
CA LEU A 229 -1.63 -5.50 10.52
C LEU A 229 -2.07 -5.76 9.08
N PRO A 230 -1.34 -5.24 8.08
CA PRO A 230 -1.68 -5.49 6.69
C PRO A 230 -1.52 -6.98 6.38
N THR A 231 -2.46 -7.53 5.63
CA THR A 231 -2.28 -8.87 5.04
C THR A 231 -1.75 -8.74 3.63
N ILE A 232 -0.82 -9.60 3.25
CA ILE A 232 -0.17 -9.57 1.94
C ILE A 232 -0.47 -10.86 1.20
N SER A 233 -0.92 -10.74 -0.05
CA SER A 233 -1.08 -11.86 -0.97
C SER A 233 -0.39 -11.57 -2.30
N VAL A 234 0.01 -12.62 -2.99
CA VAL A 234 0.58 -12.56 -4.34
C VAL A 234 -0.29 -13.39 -5.26
N GLU A 235 -0.81 -12.75 -6.31
CA GLU A 235 -1.67 -13.38 -7.30
C GLU A 235 -1.00 -13.33 -8.68
N PRO A 236 -1.08 -14.39 -9.50
CA PRO A 236 -0.70 -14.33 -10.90
C PRO A 236 -1.68 -13.46 -11.69
N VAL A 237 -1.19 -12.75 -12.70
CA VAL A 237 -2.04 -12.04 -13.67
C VAL A 237 -1.89 -12.70 -15.02
N ASP A 238 -2.65 -13.76 -15.25
CA ASP A 238 -2.60 -14.52 -16.50
C ASP A 238 -3.21 -13.69 -17.66
N PRO A 239 -2.41 -13.35 -18.70
CA PRO A 239 -2.90 -12.58 -19.85
C PRO A 239 -3.94 -13.34 -20.69
N ASP A 240 -4.02 -14.66 -20.57
CA ASP A 240 -4.96 -15.50 -21.31
C ASP A 240 -6.23 -15.82 -20.51
N ASP A 241 -6.22 -15.58 -19.19
CA ASP A 241 -7.40 -15.71 -18.33
C ASP A 241 -8.18 -14.38 -18.24
N ALA A 242 -9.14 -14.23 -19.15
CA ALA A 242 -10.01 -13.06 -19.21
C ALA A 242 -10.87 -12.90 -17.95
N GLU A 243 -11.25 -13.98 -17.27
CA GLU A 243 -12.06 -13.93 -16.05
C GLU A 243 -11.21 -13.42 -14.87
N ALA A 244 -10.02 -13.98 -14.68
CA ALA A 244 -9.09 -13.52 -13.65
C ALA A 244 -8.70 -12.05 -13.86
N GLN A 245 -8.45 -11.63 -15.12
CA GLN A 245 -8.17 -10.22 -15.42
C GLN A 245 -9.32 -9.30 -15.07
N GLU A 246 -10.55 -9.69 -15.36
CA GLU A 246 -11.73 -8.89 -15.03
C GLU A 246 -11.92 -8.77 -13.51
N GLN A 247 -11.76 -9.88 -12.78
CA GLN A 247 -11.81 -9.88 -11.31
C GLN A 247 -10.73 -8.98 -10.69
N LEU A 248 -9.50 -9.04 -11.21
CA LEU A 248 -8.40 -8.18 -10.77
C LEU A 248 -8.66 -6.71 -11.13
N ARG A 249 -9.21 -6.44 -12.32
CA ARG A 249 -9.56 -5.08 -12.75
C ARG A 249 -10.63 -4.47 -11.86
N GLU A 250 -11.69 -5.23 -11.54
CA GLU A 250 -12.73 -4.81 -10.60
C GLU A 250 -12.15 -4.57 -9.21
N LEU A 251 -11.22 -5.42 -8.78
CA LEU A 251 -10.53 -5.29 -7.50
C LEU A 251 -9.74 -3.97 -7.40
N VAL A 252 -9.02 -3.58 -8.47
CA VAL A 252 -8.19 -2.36 -8.49
C VAL A 252 -8.93 -1.10 -8.97
N ASP A 253 -10.24 -1.19 -9.22
CA ASP A 253 -11.13 -0.11 -9.64
C ASP A 253 -10.50 0.81 -10.71
N THR A 254 -9.93 0.17 -11.74
CA THR A 254 -9.20 0.81 -12.83
C THR A 254 -9.94 0.63 -14.15
N GLU A 255 -9.89 1.63 -15.04
CA GLU A 255 -10.49 1.54 -16.37
C GLU A 255 -9.79 0.48 -17.22
N SER A 256 -10.53 -0.23 -18.08
CA SER A 256 -9.99 -1.35 -18.87
C SER A 256 -8.74 -0.97 -19.69
N ALA A 257 -8.75 0.20 -20.35
CA ALA A 257 -7.61 0.66 -21.13
C ALA A 257 -6.36 0.98 -20.28
N GLU A 258 -6.56 1.54 -19.08
CA GLU A 258 -5.45 1.83 -18.15
C GLU A 258 -4.88 0.54 -17.55
N TRP A 259 -5.75 -0.42 -17.20
CA TRP A 259 -5.34 -1.72 -16.70
C TRP A 259 -4.48 -2.48 -17.71
N GLN A 260 -4.92 -2.57 -18.97
CA GLN A 260 -4.17 -3.22 -20.04
C GLN A 260 -2.80 -2.56 -20.28
N TYR A 261 -2.76 -1.22 -20.22
CA TYR A 261 -1.49 -0.49 -20.30
C TYR A 261 -0.55 -0.82 -19.15
N ILE A 262 -1.05 -0.89 -17.92
CA ILE A 262 -0.26 -1.26 -16.73
C ILE A 262 0.29 -2.69 -16.86
N LEU A 263 -0.51 -3.65 -17.32
CA LEU A 263 -0.09 -5.04 -17.52
C LEU A 263 1.01 -5.16 -18.58
N GLU A 264 0.82 -4.49 -19.72
CA GLU A 264 1.83 -4.52 -20.78
C GLU A 264 3.16 -3.93 -20.31
N ARG A 265 3.12 -2.85 -19.52
CA ARG A 265 4.33 -2.30 -18.92
C ARG A 265 5.00 -3.24 -17.91
N ALA A 266 4.23 -3.98 -17.12
CA ALA A 266 4.76 -4.98 -16.20
C ALA A 266 5.46 -6.11 -16.96
N ARG A 267 4.86 -6.57 -18.06
CA ARG A 267 5.41 -7.59 -18.96
C ARG A 267 6.73 -7.13 -19.60
N LEU A 268 6.75 -5.92 -20.18
CA LEU A 268 7.93 -5.34 -20.82
C LEU A 268 9.04 -4.95 -19.83
N GLY A 269 8.70 -4.74 -18.56
CA GLY A 269 9.67 -4.38 -17.52
C GLY A 269 10.56 -5.54 -17.07
N GLU A 270 10.25 -6.79 -17.45
CA GLU A 270 11.00 -8.02 -17.14
C GLU A 270 11.26 -8.27 -15.64
N GLY A 271 10.47 -7.65 -14.75
CA GLY A 271 10.62 -7.70 -13.30
C GLY A 271 10.99 -6.37 -12.65
N ARG A 272 11.43 -5.38 -13.44
CA ARG A 272 11.68 -3.98 -12.98
C ARG A 272 10.39 -3.20 -12.75
N TYR A 273 9.30 -3.63 -13.37
CA TYR A 273 7.95 -3.08 -13.19
C TYR A 273 7.10 -4.12 -12.50
N GLN A 274 6.90 -3.97 -11.19
CA GLN A 274 6.13 -4.92 -10.39
C GLN A 274 4.76 -4.34 -10.04
N LEU A 275 3.72 -5.15 -10.23
CA LEU A 275 2.35 -4.77 -9.91
C LEU A 275 2.15 -4.93 -8.41
N HIS A 276 1.90 -3.80 -7.76
CA HIS A 276 1.50 -3.80 -6.37
C HIS A 276 0.18 -3.03 -6.28
N ALA A 277 -0.72 -3.47 -5.40
CA ALA A 277 -1.95 -2.77 -5.12
C ALA A 277 -2.14 -2.62 -3.62
N ILE A 278 -2.73 -1.50 -3.21
CA ILE A 278 -3.15 -1.29 -1.83
C ILE A 278 -4.67 -1.34 -1.75
N ARG A 279 -5.21 -2.18 -0.88
CA ARG A 279 -6.63 -2.18 -0.52
C ARG A 279 -6.82 -1.48 0.83
N VAL A 280 -7.73 -0.52 0.87
CA VAL A 280 -8.04 0.22 2.11
C VAL A 280 -9.54 0.36 2.31
N VAL A 281 -9.92 0.75 3.54
CA VAL A 281 -11.29 1.18 3.83
C VAL A 281 -11.52 2.57 3.24
N HIS A 282 -12.42 2.67 2.27
CA HIS A 282 -12.79 3.93 1.62
C HIS A 282 -14.01 4.60 2.27
N GLY A 283 -14.92 3.84 2.87
CA GLY A 283 -16.09 4.38 3.54
C GLY A 283 -16.90 3.32 4.24
N MET A 284 -18.11 3.67 4.68
CA MET A 284 -19.10 2.71 5.15
C MET A 284 -20.39 2.85 4.34
N GLN A 285 -20.98 1.72 4.01
CA GLN A 285 -22.31 1.64 3.42
C GLN A 285 -23.17 0.77 4.33
N GLU A 286 -24.20 1.38 4.92
CA GLU A 286 -25.13 0.77 5.89
C GLU A 286 -24.45 0.12 7.10
N THR A 287 -23.99 -1.13 6.95
CA THR A 287 -23.37 -1.93 7.99
C THR A 287 -22.03 -2.55 7.60
N TRP A 288 -21.54 -2.37 6.36
CA TRP A 288 -20.25 -2.90 5.92
C TRP A 288 -19.24 -1.80 5.56
N LEU A 289 -17.96 -2.13 5.72
CA LEU A 289 -16.85 -1.30 5.27
C LEU A 289 -16.78 -1.40 3.75
N LYS A 290 -16.90 -0.26 3.06
CA LYS A 290 -16.62 -0.17 1.63
C LYS A 290 -15.10 -0.10 1.47
N THR A 291 -14.52 -1.10 0.81
CA THR A 291 -13.11 -1.11 0.47
C THR A 291 -12.90 -0.58 -0.93
N ARG A 292 -11.67 -0.15 -1.23
CA ARG A 292 -11.22 0.21 -2.57
C ARG A 292 -9.76 -0.15 -2.68
N SER A 293 -9.33 -0.60 -3.85
CA SER A 293 -7.93 -0.85 -4.12
C SER A 293 -7.40 0.11 -5.18
N TRP A 294 -6.11 0.42 -5.13
CA TRP A 294 -5.43 1.17 -6.17
C TRP A 294 -4.13 0.47 -6.53
N VAL A 295 -3.79 0.47 -7.82
CA VAL A 295 -2.48 0.04 -8.28
C VAL A 295 -1.45 1.11 -7.91
N VAL A 296 -0.40 0.67 -7.24
CA VAL A 296 0.70 1.49 -6.75
C VAL A 296 1.99 0.78 -7.13
N PRO A 297 2.39 0.80 -8.40
CA PRO A 297 3.46 -0.05 -8.88
C PRO A 297 4.79 0.42 -8.30
N LEU A 298 5.58 -0.51 -7.77
CA LEU A 298 6.96 -0.27 -7.36
C LEU A 298 7.89 -0.59 -8.52
N ARG A 299 9.11 -0.03 -8.47
CA ARG A 299 10.18 -0.36 -9.40
C ARG A 299 11.43 -0.72 -8.64
N THR A 300 12.27 -1.45 -9.33
CA THR A 300 13.65 -1.74 -8.96
C THR A 300 14.58 -1.20 -10.06
N ASP A 301 15.81 -0.90 -9.71
CA ASP A 301 16.83 -0.43 -10.66
C ASP A 301 17.42 -1.58 -11.50
N GLY A 302 17.24 -2.83 -11.07
CA GLY A 302 17.63 -4.04 -11.78
C GLY A 302 16.54 -5.12 -11.81
N ASP A 303 16.77 -6.15 -12.64
CA ASP A 303 15.92 -7.34 -12.79
C ASP A 303 16.48 -8.57 -12.05
N ALA A 304 17.64 -8.44 -11.40
CA ALA A 304 18.40 -9.53 -10.81
C ALA A 304 17.60 -10.34 -9.78
N ILE A 305 16.86 -9.68 -8.88
CA ILE A 305 15.97 -10.40 -7.93
C ILE A 305 15.01 -11.27 -8.73
N PHE A 306 14.32 -10.69 -9.72
CA PHE A 306 13.21 -11.36 -10.38
C PHE A 306 13.70 -12.49 -11.29
N ALA A 307 14.86 -12.32 -11.92
CA ALA A 307 15.59 -13.41 -12.56
C ALA A 307 15.92 -14.54 -11.57
N GLY A 308 16.40 -14.18 -10.36
CA GLY A 308 16.65 -15.13 -9.27
C GLY A 308 15.39 -15.87 -8.82
N LEU A 309 14.27 -15.16 -8.58
CA LEU A 309 13.00 -15.77 -8.20
C LEU A 309 12.50 -16.76 -9.24
N ARG A 310 12.59 -16.42 -10.54
CA ARG A 310 12.24 -17.34 -11.63
C ARG A 310 13.13 -18.58 -11.65
N SER A 311 14.44 -18.41 -11.43
CA SER A 311 15.37 -19.53 -11.34
C SER A 311 15.04 -20.46 -10.16
N LEU A 312 14.74 -19.90 -8.98
CA LEU A 312 14.32 -20.66 -7.81
C LEU A 312 12.98 -21.37 -8.04
N ALA A 313 12.00 -20.70 -8.64
CA ALA A 313 10.72 -21.30 -9.01
C ALA A 313 10.86 -22.47 -9.99
N GLN A 314 11.74 -22.33 -10.99
CA GLN A 314 12.05 -23.41 -11.92
C GLN A 314 12.71 -24.61 -11.20
N ARG A 315 13.67 -24.35 -10.31
CA ARG A 315 14.31 -25.40 -9.49
C ARG A 315 13.31 -26.12 -8.60
N MET A 316 12.38 -25.37 -7.99
CA MET A 316 11.30 -25.90 -7.14
C MET A 316 10.35 -26.79 -7.95
N ARG A 317 9.91 -26.35 -9.14
CA ARG A 317 9.10 -27.17 -10.06
C ARG A 317 9.79 -28.48 -10.43
N GLN A 318 11.10 -28.44 -10.67
CA GLN A 318 11.90 -29.62 -11.02
C GLN A 318 12.18 -30.55 -9.84
N GLY A 319 11.75 -30.19 -8.61
CA GLY A 319 12.04 -30.93 -7.40
C GLY A 319 13.50 -30.86 -6.93
N SER A 320 14.29 -29.94 -7.50
CA SER A 320 15.71 -29.73 -7.16
C SER A 320 15.93 -28.73 -6.02
N LEU A 321 14.86 -28.08 -5.57
CA LEU A 321 14.83 -27.20 -4.41
C LEU A 321 13.61 -27.58 -3.57
N VAL A 322 13.85 -27.93 -2.31
CA VAL A 322 12.77 -28.20 -1.34
C VAL A 322 12.42 -26.93 -0.58
N GLU A 323 11.21 -26.90 -0.02
CA GLU A 323 10.68 -25.71 0.64
C GLU A 323 11.47 -25.33 1.90
N GLU A 324 12.10 -26.28 2.59
CA GLU A 324 12.93 -25.99 3.76
C GLU A 324 14.19 -25.17 3.42
N ASP A 325 14.73 -25.34 2.21
CA ASP A 325 15.95 -24.65 1.76
C ASP A 325 15.67 -23.27 1.15
N LEU A 326 14.39 -23.02 0.80
CA LEU A 326 13.99 -21.85 0.02
C LEU A 326 14.33 -20.52 0.71
N MET A 327 14.16 -20.45 2.03
CA MET A 327 14.45 -19.23 2.80
C MET A 327 15.93 -18.86 2.75
N GLY A 328 16.84 -19.84 2.82
CA GLY A 328 18.27 -19.58 2.76
C GLY A 328 18.71 -19.06 1.39
N GLU A 329 18.13 -19.60 0.31
CA GLU A 329 18.37 -19.12 -1.06
C GLU A 329 17.82 -17.71 -1.29
N ILE A 330 16.64 -17.41 -0.73
CA ILE A 330 16.08 -16.05 -0.76
C ILE A 330 17.02 -15.09 -0.01
N ASP A 331 17.48 -15.43 1.19
CA ASP A 331 18.38 -14.55 1.94
C ASP A 331 19.67 -14.23 1.15
N LEU A 332 20.25 -15.22 0.46
CA LEU A 332 21.40 -15.01 -0.42
C LEU A 332 21.07 -14.08 -1.59
N LEU A 333 19.90 -14.28 -2.23
CA LEU A 333 19.42 -13.44 -3.32
C LEU A 333 19.20 -11.98 -2.87
N LEU A 334 18.62 -11.79 -1.68
CA LEU A 334 18.35 -10.47 -1.10
C LEU A 334 19.64 -9.77 -0.67
N GLN A 335 20.65 -10.50 -0.17
CA GLN A 335 21.96 -9.95 0.18
C GLN A 335 22.77 -9.51 -1.04
N ALA A 336 22.61 -10.17 -2.18
CA ALA A 336 23.32 -9.85 -3.42
C ALA A 336 22.84 -8.52 -4.05
N GLU A 337 21.67 -8.02 -3.65
CA GLU A 337 21.11 -6.79 -4.20
C GLU A 337 21.38 -5.59 -3.30
N ALA A 338 22.21 -4.68 -3.77
CA ALA A 338 22.68 -3.53 -3.01
C ALA A 338 21.71 -2.33 -2.95
N GLY A 339 20.46 -2.47 -3.40
CA GLY A 339 19.49 -1.39 -3.26
C GLY A 339 18.16 -1.64 -3.97
N ILE A 340 17.13 -1.99 -3.19
CA ILE A 340 15.78 -1.59 -3.59
C ILE A 340 15.60 -0.15 -3.16
N VAL A 341 15.35 0.72 -4.12
CA VAL A 341 14.98 2.11 -3.85
C VAL A 341 13.58 2.32 -4.36
N VAL A 342 12.62 2.57 -3.46
CA VAL A 342 11.27 2.93 -3.89
C VAL A 342 11.16 4.37 -4.35
N ILE A 343 10.31 4.48 -5.36
CA ILE A 343 9.87 5.69 -6.03
C ILE A 343 8.68 6.30 -5.26
N HIS A 344 8.80 7.54 -4.79
CA HIS A 344 7.69 8.30 -4.23
C HIS A 344 6.88 9.08 -5.27
#